data_AF-A0A523NYW6-F1
#
_entry.id   AF-A0A523NYW6-F1
#
_cell.length_a   1.000
_cell.length_b   1.000
_cell.length_c   1.000
_cell.angle_alpha   90.00
_cell.angle_beta   90.00
_cell.angle_gamma   90.00
#
_symmetry.space_group_name_H-M   'P 1'
#
loop_
_entity.id
_entity.type
_entity.pdbx_description
1 polymer ?
#
loop_
_entity_poly.entity_id
_entity_poly.type
_entity_poly.pdbx_seq_one_letter_code
_entity_poly.pdbx_strand_id
1 'polypeptide(L)'
;MMMNCEKASTLASAAFERKLSLVEFLGVWAHRIICAPCRAYRKQLLTLRRHLLRLGDDAAPAAPMDSAAKDRIRARLREFESPSSKK
;
A
#
# COMPACT_ATOMS: atom_id res chain seq x y z
N MET A 1 -25.27 3.04 -2.32
CA MET A 1 -25.14 4.38 -2.93
C MET A 1 -24.55 5.34 -1.90
N MET A 2 -23.23 5.41 -1.72
CA MET A 2 -22.54 6.56 -1.09
C MET A 2 -21.06 6.52 -1.49
N MET A 3 -20.79 6.72 -2.78
CA MET A 3 -19.43 6.98 -3.24
C MET A 3 -19.23 8.50 -3.21
N ASN A 4 -18.68 8.98 -2.10
CA ASN A 4 -18.28 10.38 -1.92
C ASN A 4 -16.77 10.53 -2.18
N CYS A 5 -16.30 11.77 -2.23
CA CYS A 5 -14.89 12.07 -2.49
C CYS A 5 -13.96 11.42 -1.45
N GLU A 6 -14.34 11.44 -0.17
CA GLU A 6 -13.56 10.86 0.93
C GLU A 6 -13.33 9.35 0.72
N LYS A 7 -14.41 8.59 0.53
CA LYS A 7 -14.34 7.14 0.28
C LYS A 7 -13.58 6.84 -1.02
N ALA A 8 -13.78 7.65 -2.04
CA ALA A 8 -13.04 7.52 -3.30
C ALA A 8 -11.53 7.75 -3.12
N SER A 9 -11.11 8.76 -2.34
CA SER A 9 -9.70 8.99 -2.03
C SER A 9 -9.10 7.89 -1.16
N THR A 10 -9.83 7.43 -0.14
CA THR A 10 -9.39 6.34 0.75
C THR A 10 -9.19 5.05 -0.03
N LEU A 11 -10.14 4.65 -0.87
CA LEU A 11 -10.01 3.47 -1.72
C LEU A 11 -8.92 3.65 -2.79
N ALA A 12 -8.74 4.86 -3.33
CA ALA A 12 -7.67 5.15 -4.28
C ALA A 12 -6.28 5.01 -3.66
N SER A 13 -6.11 5.36 -2.38
CA SER A 13 -4.88 5.12 -1.62
C SER A 13 -4.72 3.64 -1.27
N ALA A 14 -5.79 3.01 -0.76
CA ALA A 14 -5.76 1.59 -0.39
C ALA A 14 -5.40 0.66 -1.57
N ALA A 15 -5.71 1.06 -2.81
CA ALA A 15 -5.31 0.35 -4.03
C ALA A 15 -3.79 0.13 -4.17
N PHE A 16 -2.98 0.92 -3.45
CA PHE A 16 -1.52 0.81 -3.48
C PHE A 16 -0.98 -0.20 -2.46
N GLU A 17 -1.72 -0.45 -1.38
CA GLU A 17 -1.35 -1.38 -0.30
C GLU A 17 -2.04 -2.74 -0.45
N ARG A 18 -3.29 -2.75 -0.92
CA ARG A 18 -4.09 -3.97 -1.11
C ARG A 18 -4.79 -3.98 -2.46
N LYS A 19 -5.18 -5.18 -2.89
CA LYS A 19 -6.12 -5.33 -4.02
C LYS A 19 -7.50 -4.84 -3.60
N LEU A 20 -8.12 -4.03 -4.45
CA LEU A 20 -9.52 -3.66 -4.33
C LEU A 20 -10.40 -4.81 -4.83
N SER A 21 -11.56 -4.99 -4.21
CA SER A 21 -12.63 -5.81 -4.78
C SER A 21 -13.18 -5.16 -6.07
N LEU A 22 -13.83 -5.97 -6.91
CA LEU A 22 -14.40 -5.50 -8.18
C LEU A 22 -15.41 -4.37 -7.97
N VAL A 23 -16.23 -4.46 -6.91
CA VAL A 23 -17.24 -3.44 -6.57
C VAL A 23 -16.58 -2.12 -6.15
N GLU A 24 -15.55 -2.19 -5.30
CA GLU A 24 -14.79 -1.00 -4.88
C GLU A 24 -14.09 -0.34 -6.08
N PHE A 25 -13.46 -1.15 -6.93
CA PHE A 25 -12.79 -0.67 -8.13
C PHE A 25 -13.76 0.06 -9.06
N LEU A 26 -14.89 -0.57 -9.38
CA LEU A 26 -15.90 0.01 -10.28
C LEU A 26 -16.47 1.30 -9.72
N GLY A 27 -16.74 1.34 -8.41
CA GLY A 27 -17.25 2.53 -7.74
C GLY A 27 -16.27 3.71 -7.78
N VAL A 28 -14.98 3.47 -7.53
CA VAL A 28 -13.94 4.51 -7.61
C VAL A 28 -13.72 4.94 -9.06
N TRP A 29 -13.76 4.00 -10.01
CA TRP A 29 -13.63 4.30 -11.44
C TRP A 29 -14.75 5.22 -11.93
N ALA A 30 -16.00 4.88 -11.62
CA ALA A 30 -17.16 5.71 -11.94
C ALA A 30 -17.09 7.10 -11.32
N HIS A 31 -16.76 7.20 -10.03
CA HIS A 31 -16.66 8.50 -9.34
C HIS A 31 -15.56 9.40 -9.94
N ARG A 32 -14.42 8.82 -10.35
CA ARG A 32 -13.31 9.56 -10.99
C ARG A 32 -13.69 10.17 -12.34
N ILE A 33 -14.64 9.56 -13.07
CA ILE A 33 -15.10 10.09 -14.36
C ILE A 33 -15.83 11.41 -14.14
N ILE A 34 -16.68 11.51 -13.12
CA ILE A 34 -17.51 12.69 -12.85
C ILE A 34 -16.85 13.73 -11.93
N CYS A 35 -15.86 13.34 -11.13
CA CYS A 35 -15.23 14.21 -10.13
C CYS A 35 -13.80 14.60 -10.55
N ALA A 36 -13.62 15.84 -11.01
CA ALA A 36 -12.31 16.37 -11.42
C ALA A 36 -11.26 16.35 -10.28
N PRO A 37 -11.59 16.71 -9.02
CA PRO A 37 -10.64 16.59 -7.89
C PRO A 37 -10.14 15.16 -7.68
N CYS A 38 -11.03 14.16 -7.69
CA CYS A 38 -10.63 12.75 -7.52
C CYS A 38 -9.76 12.25 -8.69
N ARG A 39 -9.94 12.80 -9.90
CA ARG A 39 -9.07 12.54 -11.04
C ARG A 39 -7.68 13.14 -10.85
N ALA A 40 -7.59 14.37 -10.34
CA ALA A 40 -6.33 15.03 -10.03
C ALA A 40 -5.57 14.29 -8.91
N TYR A 41 -6.27 13.92 -7.83
CA TYR A 41 -5.70 13.15 -6.73
C TYR A 41 -5.07 11.83 -7.19
N ARG A 42 -5.77 11.07 -8.05
CA ARG A 42 -5.22 9.85 -8.65
C ARG A 42 -3.93 10.10 -9.42
N LYS A 43 -3.85 11.21 -10.18
CA LYS A 43 -2.64 11.59 -10.92
C LYS A 43 -1.50 11.91 -9.95
N GLN A 44 -1.75 12.66 -8.87
CA GLN A 44 -0.75 12.97 -7.84
C GLN A 44 -0.17 11.69 -7.21
N LEU A 45 -1.01 10.73 -6.82
CA LEU A 45 -0.55 9.44 -6.28
C LEU A 45 0.31 8.65 -7.27
N LEU A 46 -0.05 8.64 -8.56
CA LEU A 46 0.74 7.97 -9.60
C LEU A 46 2.09 8.66 -9.83
N THR A 47 2.11 9.99 -9.83
CA THR A 47 3.34 10.77 -9.91
C THR A 47 4.24 10.46 -8.72
N LEU A 48 3.70 10.51 -7.50
CA LEU A 48 4.45 10.18 -6.28
C LEU A 48 5.05 8.77 -6.36
N ARG A 49 4.25 7.75 -6.70
CA ARG A 49 4.75 6.37 -6.85
C ARG A 49 5.86 6.28 -7.88
N ARG A 50 5.73 6.94 -9.03
CA ARG A 50 6.75 6.91 -10.08
C ARG A 50 8.07 7.51 -9.59
N HIS A 51 8.02 8.62 -8.87
CA HIS A 51 9.23 9.25 -8.33
C HIS A 51 9.83 8.41 -7.20
N LEU A 52 9.02 7.91 -6.27
CA LEU A 52 9.50 7.06 -5.17
C LEU A 52 10.15 5.76 -5.67
N LEU A 53 9.60 5.13 -6.70
CA LEU A 53 10.21 3.94 -7.29
C LEU A 53 11.56 4.25 -7.95
N ARG A 54 11.67 5.37 -8.67
CA ARG A 54 12.96 5.82 -9.24
C ARG A 54 14.01 6.08 -8.16
N LEU A 55 13.62 6.74 -7.07
CA LEU A 55 14.51 6.91 -5.92
C LEU A 55 14.94 5.57 -5.31
N GLY A 56 14.09 4.54 -5.33
CA GLY A 56 14.44 3.20 -4.86
C GLY A 56 15.38 2.45 -5.81
N ASP A 57 15.25 2.67 -7.13
CA ASP A 57 16.14 2.09 -8.14
C ASP A 57 17.53 2.77 -8.12
N ASP A 58 17.57 4.08 -7.87
CA ASP A 58 18.81 4.86 -7.71
C ASP A 58 19.35 4.81 -6.27
N ALA A 59 18.57 4.30 -5.31
CA ALA A 59 19.05 4.08 -3.95
C ALA A 59 20.13 3.00 -3.99
N ALA A 60 21.25 3.28 -3.32
CA ALA A 60 22.27 2.28 -3.08
C ALA A 60 21.59 0.99 -2.59
N PRO A 61 21.99 -0.20 -3.10
CA PRO A 61 21.35 -1.46 -2.73
C PRO A 61 21.22 -1.48 -1.21
N ALA A 62 19.99 -1.70 -0.72
CA ALA A 62 19.70 -1.67 0.70
C ALA A 62 20.81 -2.41 1.43
N ALA A 63 21.59 -1.68 2.23
CA ALA A 63 22.80 -2.22 2.82
C ALA A 63 22.45 -3.56 3.46
N PRO A 64 23.14 -4.65 3.09
CA PRO A 64 22.75 -5.97 3.54
C PRO A 64 22.66 -5.94 5.06
N MET A 65 21.47 -6.19 5.60
CA MET A 65 21.28 -6.22 7.05
C MET A 65 22.24 -7.25 7.64
N ASP A 66 22.91 -6.85 8.71
CA ASP A 66 23.79 -7.70 9.51
C ASP A 66 23.11 -9.05 9.81
N SER A 67 23.85 -10.14 9.64
CA SER A 67 23.33 -11.50 9.82
C SER A 67 22.84 -11.71 11.25
N ALA A 68 23.53 -11.16 12.25
CA ALA A 68 23.07 -11.24 13.64
C ALA A 68 21.77 -10.45 13.86
N ALA A 69 21.56 -9.33 13.17
CA ALA A 69 20.27 -8.63 13.18
C ALA A 69 19.15 -9.47 12.56
N LYS A 70 19.39 -10.13 11.42
CA LYS A 70 18.43 -11.04 10.79
C LYS A 70 18.06 -12.21 11.69
N ASP A 71 19.03 -12.78 12.39
CA ASP A 71 18.81 -13.93 13.27
C ASP A 71 18.02 -13.56 14.52
N ARG A 72 18.26 -12.37 15.11
CA ARG A 72 17.43 -11.83 16.19
C ARG A 72 15.98 -11.65 15.77
N ILE A 73 15.74 -11.10 14.57
CA ILE A 73 14.38 -10.89 14.05
C ILE A 73 13.69 -12.25 13.83
N ARG A 74 14.38 -13.23 13.22
CA ARG A 74 13.83 -14.59 13.02
C ARG A 74 13.52 -15.31 14.33
N ALA A 75 14.37 -15.15 15.35
CA ALA A 75 14.13 -15.74 16.66
C ALA A 75 12.85 -15.18 17.29
N ARG A 76 12.65 -13.86 17.24
CA ARG A 76 11.44 -13.21 17.74
C ARG A 76 10.19 -13.62 16.96
N LEU A 77 10.25 -13.68 15.63
CA LEU A 77 9.10 -14.14 14.83
C LEU A 77 8.69 -15.58 15.18
N ARG A 78 9.65 -16.48 15.37
CA ARG A 78 9.38 -17.86 15.82
C ARG A 78 8.76 -17.93 17.22
N GLU A 79 9.21 -17.07 18.13
CA GLU A 79 8.62 -16.94 19.46
C GLU A 79 7.16 -16.48 19.40
N PHE A 80 6.83 -15.54 18.50
CA PHE A 80 5.45 -15.08 18.26
C PHE A 80 4.57 -16.08 17.48
N GLU A 81 5.15 -16.91 16.61
CA GLU A 81 4.42 -17.99 15.95
C GLU A 81 4.14 -19.17 16.89
N SER A 82 4.89 -19.30 17.99
CA SER A 82 4.82 -20.44 18.91
C SER A 82 3.82 -20.37 20.09
N PRO A 83 2.94 -19.36 20.29
CA PRO A 83 1.86 -19.45 21.25
C PRO A 83 0.49 -19.38 20.56
N SER A 84 0.20 -20.36 19.69
CA SER A 84 -1.19 -20.78 19.40
C SER A 84 -1.32 -22.31 19.52
N SER A 85 -0.65 -22.89 20.51
CA SER A 85 -0.91 -24.26 20.98
C SER A 85 -0.79 -24.31 22.50
N LYS A 86 -1.65 -23.54 23.18
CA LYS A 86 -2.16 -23.77 24.55
C LYS A 86 -3.03 -22.59 24.98
N LYS A 87 -4.32 -22.67 24.67
CA LYS A 87 -5.44 -22.51 25.62
C LYS A 87 -6.74 -22.79 24.89
#